data_AF-A0AAW0FC68-F1
#
_entry.id   AF-A0AAW0FC68-F1
#
_cell.length_a   1.000
_cell.length_b   1.000
_cell.length_c   1.000
_cell.angle_alpha   90.00
_cell.angle_beta   90.00
_cell.angle_gamma   90.00
#
_symmetry.space_group_name_H-M   'P 1'
#
loop_
_entity.id
_entity.type
_entity.pdbx_description
1 polymer ?
#
loop_
_entity_poly.entity_id
_entity_poly.type
_entity_poly.pdbx_seq_one_letter_code
_entity_poly.pdbx_strand_id
1 'polypeptide(L)'
;MLMKVWCPTSNFLHGVHFKKRAPKAVKEIKKFATLHMGTTDVRLDPRLNVQLWSRGVQGVSTRLRLRISRKRNDEEDAKEKLFAFVEPVNVPSAKVLIKEVDEDQSSPDEDNEDFESDEEDYDENEVDLSDYLASSMKLDLVSESSKPNFEFNIKPLPSKITIDGLPPSVASEDF
;
A
#
# COMPACT_ATOMS: atom_id res chain seq x y z
N MET A 1 10.30 -5.13 -8.68
CA MET A 1 9.58 -4.27 -7.73
C MET A 1 8.15 -3.96 -8.21
N LEU A 2 7.17 -4.52 -7.50
CA LEU A 2 5.74 -4.34 -7.73
C LEU A 2 5.08 -3.63 -6.55
N MET A 3 4.22 -2.65 -6.81
CA MET A 3 3.53 -1.90 -5.75
C MET A 3 2.02 -1.81 -6.02
N LYS A 4 1.23 -2.39 -5.10
CA LYS A 4 -0.24 -2.26 -5.07
C LYS A 4 -0.63 -1.05 -4.22
N VAL A 5 -1.25 -0.03 -4.79
CA VAL A 5 -1.59 1.23 -4.08
C VAL A 5 -2.97 1.76 -4.42
N TRP A 6 -3.56 2.51 -3.49
CA TRP A 6 -4.68 3.39 -3.81
C TRP A 6 -4.16 4.70 -4.39
N CYS A 7 -4.68 5.12 -5.54
CA CYS A 7 -4.53 6.47 -6.04
C CYS A 7 -5.77 7.29 -5.65
N PRO A 8 -5.63 8.33 -4.79
CA PRO A 8 -6.75 9.20 -4.41
C PRO A 8 -6.98 10.27 -5.48
N THR A 9 -7.69 9.91 -6.55
CA THR A 9 -8.06 10.82 -7.64
C THR A 9 -8.94 11.98 -7.17
N SER A 10 -9.76 11.81 -6.14
CA SER A 10 -10.64 12.88 -5.62
C SER A 10 -9.90 14.13 -5.20
N ASN A 11 -8.77 13.99 -4.51
CA ASN A 11 -8.00 15.10 -3.96
C ASN A 11 -7.42 15.96 -5.11
N PHE A 12 -7.00 15.32 -6.20
CA PHE A 12 -6.42 16.00 -7.35
C PHE A 12 -7.46 16.68 -8.27
N LEU A 13 -8.72 16.24 -8.17
CA LEU A 13 -9.82 16.67 -9.03
C LEU A 13 -10.74 17.72 -8.38
N HIS A 14 -10.43 18.15 -7.16
CA HIS A 14 -11.16 19.23 -6.50
C HIS A 14 -11.03 20.55 -7.27
N GLY A 15 -12.15 21.27 -7.45
CA GLY A 15 -12.17 22.58 -8.13
C GLY A 15 -11.92 22.54 -9.65
N VAL A 16 -11.94 21.37 -10.28
CA VAL A 16 -11.67 21.22 -11.71
C VAL A 16 -12.97 21.27 -12.51
N HIS A 17 -12.95 21.99 -13.64
CA HIS A 17 -14.05 22.00 -14.59
C HIS A 17 -14.40 20.58 -15.03
N PHE A 18 -15.69 20.25 -15.04
CA PHE A 18 -16.16 18.89 -15.30
C PHE A 18 -15.66 18.29 -16.61
N LYS A 19 -15.55 19.09 -17.68
CA LYS A 19 -15.03 18.65 -19.00
C LYS A 19 -13.54 18.25 -18.97
N LYS A 20 -12.77 18.70 -17.97
CA LYS A 20 -11.32 18.45 -17.85
C LYS A 20 -10.98 17.42 -16.79
N ARG A 21 -11.99 16.83 -16.12
CA ARG A 21 -11.79 15.98 -14.95
C ARG A 21 -11.09 14.66 -15.27
N ALA A 22 -11.59 13.87 -16.22
CA ALA A 22 -10.92 12.64 -16.65
C ALA A 22 -9.53 12.88 -17.27
N PRO A 23 -9.33 13.83 -18.21
CA PRO A 23 -7.99 14.13 -18.74
C PRO A 23 -7.00 14.59 -17.67
N LYS A 24 -7.45 15.36 -16.67
CA LYS A 24 -6.60 15.75 -15.55
C LYS A 24 -6.26 14.53 -14.69
N ALA A 25 -7.22 13.64 -14.42
CA ALA A 25 -6.98 12.43 -13.64
C ALA A 25 -5.87 11.56 -14.24
N VAL A 26 -5.83 11.39 -15.57
CA VAL A 26 -4.74 10.66 -16.26
C VAL A 26 -3.37 11.30 -15.96
N LYS A 27 -3.28 12.63 -16.03
CA LYS A 27 -2.02 13.34 -15.76
C LYS A 27 -1.58 13.19 -14.31
N GLU A 28 -2.51 13.24 -13.38
CA GLU A 28 -2.23 13.08 -11.95
C GLU A 28 -1.83 11.65 -11.60
N ILE A 29 -2.40 10.64 -12.27
CA ILE A 29 -1.93 9.24 -12.13
C ILE A 29 -0.49 9.09 -12.62
N LYS A 30 -0.12 9.74 -13.75
CA LYS A 30 1.27 9.74 -14.21
C LYS A 30 2.20 10.38 -13.17
N LYS A 31 1.86 11.57 -12.66
CA LYS A 31 2.63 12.25 -11.62
C LYS A 31 2.78 11.42 -10.34
N PHE A 32 1.71 10.71 -9.96
CA PHE A 32 1.72 9.82 -8.82
C PHE A 32 2.71 8.66 -9.04
N ALA A 33 2.69 8.03 -10.21
CA ALA A 33 3.63 6.98 -10.57
C ALA A 33 5.08 7.50 -10.62
N THR A 34 5.33 8.67 -11.23
CA THR A 34 6.68 9.27 -11.27
C THR A 34 7.21 9.56 -9.87
N LEU A 35 6.36 10.07 -8.97
CA LEU A 35 6.77 10.41 -7.60
C LEU A 35 7.12 9.15 -6.78
N HIS A 36 6.33 8.09 -6.90
CA HIS A 36 6.55 6.88 -6.10
C HIS A 36 7.62 5.94 -6.67
N MET A 37 7.79 5.89 -8.00
CA MET A 37 8.76 5.00 -8.65
C MET A 37 10.09 5.68 -9.00
N GLY A 38 10.11 7.03 -9.04
CA GLY A 38 11.29 7.81 -9.42
C GLY A 38 11.72 7.63 -10.88
N THR A 39 10.83 7.16 -11.76
CA THR A 39 11.06 7.05 -13.21
C THR A 39 10.34 8.17 -13.95
N THR A 40 10.91 8.66 -15.06
CA THR A 40 10.21 9.68 -15.87
C THR A 40 9.33 9.03 -16.95
N ASP A 41 9.73 7.87 -17.47
CA ASP A 41 8.87 7.07 -18.34
C ASP A 41 7.79 6.31 -17.54
N VAL A 42 6.53 6.63 -17.83
CA VAL A 42 5.33 6.02 -17.24
C VAL A 42 4.37 5.62 -18.34
N ARG A 43 4.20 4.31 -18.48
CA ARG A 43 3.29 3.66 -19.43
C ARG A 43 2.01 3.27 -18.71
N LEU A 44 0.87 3.68 -19.26
CA LEU A 44 -0.45 3.36 -18.71
C LEU A 44 -1.05 2.20 -19.49
N ASP A 45 -1.60 1.21 -18.80
CA ASP A 45 -2.38 0.15 -19.41
C ASP A 45 -3.66 0.74 -20.06
N PRO A 46 -4.00 0.38 -21.30
CA PRO A 46 -5.29 0.72 -21.91
C PRO A 46 -6.51 0.37 -21.04
N ARG A 47 -6.44 -0.70 -20.23
CA ARG A 47 -7.54 -1.09 -19.33
C ARG A 47 -7.81 -0.03 -18.27
N LEU A 48 -6.76 0.66 -17.80
CA LEU A 48 -6.91 1.77 -16.85
C LEU A 48 -7.67 2.92 -17.49
N ASN A 49 -7.43 3.18 -18.78
CA ASN A 49 -8.16 4.20 -19.52
C ASN A 49 -9.65 3.83 -19.60
N VAL A 50 -9.98 2.59 -19.97
CA VAL A 50 -11.39 2.14 -20.01
C VAL A 50 -12.07 2.31 -18.64
N GLN A 51 -11.42 1.93 -17.54
CA GLN A 51 -11.98 2.10 -16.20
C GLN A 51 -12.17 3.57 -15.83
N LEU A 52 -11.21 4.43 -16.16
CA LEU A 52 -11.26 5.85 -15.85
C LEU A 52 -12.39 6.57 -16.61
N TRP A 53 -12.65 6.16 -17.84
CA TRP A 53 -13.66 6.75 -18.73
C TRP A 53 -15.02 6.03 -18.70
N SER A 54 -15.16 4.96 -17.91
CA SER A 54 -16.37 4.12 -17.84
C SER A 54 -17.67 4.87 -17.51
N ARG A 55 -17.59 5.93 -16.70
CA ARG A 55 -18.74 6.79 -16.32
C ARG A 55 -18.74 8.15 -17.05
N GLY A 56 -17.96 8.27 -18.13
CA GLY A 56 -17.79 9.50 -18.90
C GLY A 56 -16.80 10.50 -18.29
N VAL A 57 -16.68 11.67 -18.91
CA VAL A 57 -15.63 12.67 -18.61
C VAL A 57 -15.69 13.26 -17.20
N GLN A 58 -16.89 13.31 -16.61
CA GLN A 58 -17.12 13.85 -15.27
C GLN A 58 -17.02 12.77 -14.18
N GLY A 59 -17.35 11.52 -14.52
CA GLY A 59 -17.58 10.42 -13.58
C GLY A 59 -16.33 9.66 -13.13
N VAL A 60 -15.21 10.35 -12.92
CA VAL A 60 -13.97 9.68 -12.48
C VAL A 60 -14.17 9.02 -11.11
N SER A 61 -13.79 7.74 -10.97
CA SER A 61 -13.82 7.05 -9.67
C SER A 61 -13.02 7.82 -8.62
N THR A 62 -13.57 8.02 -7.43
CA THR A 62 -12.97 8.75 -6.30
C THR A 62 -11.66 8.13 -5.80
N ARG A 63 -11.56 6.80 -5.90
CA ARG A 63 -10.39 6.02 -5.52
C ARG A 63 -10.17 4.92 -6.55
N LEU A 64 -8.95 4.81 -7.06
CA LEU A 64 -8.57 3.74 -7.99
C LEU A 64 -7.51 2.87 -7.33
N ARG A 65 -7.70 1.56 -7.39
CA ARG A 65 -6.66 0.60 -7.04
C ARG A 65 -5.77 0.42 -8.25
N LEU A 66 -4.49 0.75 -8.09
CA LEU A 66 -3.49 0.64 -9.14
C LEU A 66 -2.42 -0.35 -8.71
N ARG A 67 -1.97 -1.15 -9.67
CA ARG A 67 -0.77 -1.96 -9.58
C ARG A 67 0.29 -1.26 -10.42
N ILE A 68 1.35 -0.80 -9.79
CA ILE A 68 2.46 -0.12 -10.45
C ILE A 68 3.64 -1.07 -10.40
N SER A 69 4.12 -1.48 -11.58
CA SER A 69 5.30 -2.33 -11.72
C SER A 69 6.44 -1.52 -12.31
N ARG A 70 7.65 -1.66 -11.77
CA ARG A 70 8.86 -1.08 -12.37
C ARG A 70 9.61 -2.20 -13.09
N LYS A 71 9.77 -2.07 -14.40
CA LYS A 71 10.39 -3.07 -15.28
C LYS A 71 11.62 -2.46 -15.98
N ARG A 72 12.56 -3.32 -16.38
CA ARG A 72 13.66 -2.93 -17.27
C ARG A 72 13.14 -2.82 -18.70
N ASN A 73 13.71 -1.89 -19.45
CA ASN A 73 13.39 -1.74 -20.87
C ASN A 73 14.38 -2.56 -21.70
N ASP A 74 13.85 -3.31 -22.68
CA ASP A 74 14.63 -4.20 -23.56
C ASP A 74 14.94 -3.55 -24.92
N GLU A 75 14.38 -2.37 -25.20
CA GLU A 75 14.70 -1.57 -26.38
C GLU A 75 16.07 -0.89 -26.23
N GLU A 76 17.00 -1.20 -27.14
CA GLU A 76 18.41 -0.73 -27.12
C GLU A 76 18.54 0.81 -27.26
N ASP A 77 17.57 1.48 -27.88
CA ASP A 77 17.58 2.94 -28.14
C ASP A 77 16.90 3.80 -27.03
N ALA A 78 16.55 3.22 -25.89
CA ALA A 78 15.77 3.92 -24.87
C ALA A 78 16.60 4.90 -24.02
N LYS A 79 16.02 6.09 -23.78
CA LYS A 79 16.63 7.14 -22.91
C LYS A 79 16.75 6.73 -21.44
N GLU A 80 15.84 5.88 -20.97
CA GLU A 80 15.82 5.39 -19.59
C GLU A 80 15.83 3.87 -19.57
N LYS A 81 16.65 3.30 -18.66
CA LYS A 81 16.78 1.84 -18.50
C LYS A 81 15.56 1.18 -17.83
N LEU A 82 14.75 1.97 -17.14
CA LEU A 82 13.64 1.49 -16.29
C LEU A 82 12.39 2.30 -16.61
N PHE A 83 11.26 1.62 -16.77
CA PHE A 83 9.97 2.27 -16.93
C PHE A 83 8.97 1.77 -15.87
N ALA A 84 7.98 2.61 -15.56
CA ALA A 84 6.85 2.22 -14.72
C ALA A 84 5.65 1.85 -15.59
N PHE A 85 5.07 0.68 -15.35
CA PHE A 85 3.82 0.24 -15.98
C PHE A 85 2.69 0.22 -14.96
N VAL A 86 1.59 0.91 -15.28
CA VAL A 86 0.45 1.12 -14.38
C VAL A 86 -0.77 0.36 -14.88
N GLU A 87 -1.27 -0.56 -14.06
CA GLU A 87 -2.45 -1.38 -14.34
C GLU A 87 -3.58 -1.09 -13.33
N PRO A 88 -4.85 -1.21 -13.76
CA PRO A 88 -5.98 -1.16 -12.85
C PRO A 88 -6.16 -2.50 -12.12
N VAL A 89 -6.49 -2.45 -10.83
CA VAL A 89 -6.90 -3.64 -10.07
C VAL A 89 -8.40 -3.56 -9.79
N ASN A 90 -9.16 -4.47 -10.39
CA ASN A 90 -10.59 -4.58 -10.16
C ASN A 90 -10.82 -5.49 -8.94
N VAL A 91 -11.22 -4.90 -7.82
CA VAL A 91 -11.54 -5.64 -6.60
C VAL A 91 -13.06 -5.76 -6.50
N PRO A 92 -13.66 -6.95 -6.69
CA PRO A 92 -15.03 -7.17 -6.23
C PRO A 92 -15.03 -7.14 -4.70
N SER A 93 -15.93 -6.36 -4.11
CA SER A 93 -15.89 -5.79 -2.76
C SER A 93 -15.84 -6.73 -1.52
N ALA A 94 -15.23 -7.91 -1.57
CA ALA A 94 -15.32 -8.91 -0.49
C ALA A 94 -14.08 -9.06 0.41
N LYS A 95 -12.91 -8.47 0.12
CA LYS A 95 -11.73 -8.60 0.99
C LYS A 95 -10.91 -7.31 1.10
N VAL A 96 -10.58 -6.93 2.34
CA VAL A 96 -9.69 -5.80 2.66
C VAL A 96 -8.27 -6.16 2.21
N LEU A 97 -7.90 -5.75 1.00
CA LEU A 97 -6.53 -5.92 0.50
C LEU A 97 -5.61 -4.89 1.15
N ILE A 98 -4.75 -5.37 2.04
CA ILE A 98 -3.62 -4.64 2.62
C ILE A 98 -2.52 -4.54 1.55
N LYS A 99 -1.64 -3.54 1.68
CA LYS A 99 -0.53 -3.29 0.76
C LYS A 99 0.50 -4.43 0.84
N GLU A 100 0.33 -5.44 0.00
CA GLU A 100 1.35 -6.45 -0.25
C GLU A 100 2.35 -5.87 -1.27
N VAL A 101 3.62 -5.81 -0.87
CA VAL A 101 4.74 -5.69 -1.80
C VAL A 101 4.99 -7.11 -2.27
N ASP A 102 4.52 -7.44 -3.48
CA ASP A 102 4.83 -8.75 -4.05
C ASP A 102 6.32 -8.74 -4.40
N GLU A 103 7.10 -9.58 -3.70
CA GLU A 103 8.47 -9.87 -4.08
C GLU A 103 8.49 -10.70 -5.37
N ASP A 104 9.52 -10.43 -6.15
CA ASP A 104 9.57 -10.65 -7.59
C ASP A 104 9.40 -12.14 -7.95
N GLN A 105 8.50 -12.44 -8.90
CA GLN A 105 8.57 -13.67 -9.68
C GLN A 105 9.84 -13.57 -10.54
N SER A 106 10.96 -14.05 -10.02
CA SER A 106 12.09 -14.45 -10.85
C SER A 106 11.58 -15.53 -11.79
N SER A 107 11.69 -15.31 -13.10
CA SER A 107 11.62 -16.39 -14.08
C SER A 107 12.52 -17.52 -13.59
N PRO A 108 12.05 -18.78 -13.50
CA PRO A 108 12.97 -19.90 -13.48
C PRO A 108 13.73 -19.81 -14.80
N ASP A 109 15.03 -19.56 -14.72
CA ASP A 109 15.89 -19.58 -15.90
C ASP A 109 15.73 -20.97 -16.55
N GLU A 110 15.25 -20.97 -17.80
CA GLU A 110 15.33 -22.14 -18.65
C GLU A 110 16.81 -22.33 -18.98
N ASP A 111 17.52 -23.14 -18.20
CA ASP A 111 18.77 -23.78 -18.61
C ASP A 111 18.96 -25.09 -17.79
N ASN A 112 18.63 -26.18 -18.48
CA ASN A 112 18.85 -27.61 -18.29
C ASN A 112 19.86 -28.10 -17.24
N GLU A 113 19.53 -29.19 -16.55
CA GLU A 113 20.17 -30.51 -16.77
C GLU A 113 19.39 -31.58 -15.98
N ASP A 114 19.02 -32.66 -16.68
CA ASP A 114 18.51 -33.88 -16.06
C ASP A 114 19.56 -34.41 -15.06
N PHE A 115 19.33 -34.19 -13.77
CA PHE A 115 20.13 -34.82 -12.72
C PHE A 115 19.51 -36.17 -12.36
N GLU A 116 19.87 -37.18 -13.15
CA GLU A 116 19.57 -38.59 -12.89
C GLU A 116 20.83 -39.25 -12.31
N SER A 117 20.85 -39.41 -10.98
CA SER A 117 21.75 -40.27 -10.16
C SER A 117 21.62 -39.81 -8.70
N ASP A 118 21.46 -40.60 -7.66
CA ASP A 118 21.29 -42.02 -7.46
C ASP A 118 20.52 -42.14 -6.13
N GLU A 119 19.80 -43.25 -5.94
CA GLU A 119 19.24 -43.63 -4.66
C GLU A 119 20.42 -43.91 -3.69
N GLU A 120 20.70 -43.00 -2.75
CA GLU A 120 21.61 -43.28 -1.63
C GLU A 120 20.80 -43.82 -0.45
N ASP A 121 21.08 -45.07 -0.11
CA ASP A 121 20.54 -45.77 1.04
C ASP A 121 20.84 -45.00 2.34
N TYR A 122 19.80 -44.55 3.04
CA TYR A 122 19.92 -44.00 4.39
C TYR A 122 20.29 -45.12 5.38
N ASP A 123 21.55 -45.15 5.82
CA ASP A 123 21.96 -45.94 6.97
C ASP A 123 21.43 -45.29 8.27
N GLU A 124 20.55 -46.00 8.97
CA GLU A 124 20.08 -45.68 10.31
C GLU A 124 21.24 -45.77 11.31
N ASN A 125 21.96 -44.67 11.52
CA ASN A 125 22.83 -44.52 12.69
C ASN A 125 22.18 -43.57 13.69
N GLU A 126 21.62 -44.22 14.71
CA GLU A 126 21.08 -43.73 15.97
C GLU A 126 21.85 -42.51 16.54
N VAL A 127 21.18 -41.38 16.66
CA VAL A 127 21.67 -40.20 17.39
C VAL A 127 20.97 -40.12 18.75
N ASP A 128 21.72 -40.39 19.81
CA ASP A 128 21.28 -40.34 21.21
C ASP A 128 20.74 -38.94 21.58
N LEU A 129 19.42 -38.83 21.78
CA LEU A 129 18.72 -37.59 22.14
C LEU A 129 18.91 -37.16 23.61
N SER A 130 19.82 -37.76 24.37
CA SER A 130 20.03 -37.46 25.79
C SER A 130 20.59 -36.06 26.05
N ASP A 131 21.29 -35.47 25.08
CA ASP A 131 21.93 -34.16 25.24
C ASP A 131 20.95 -32.98 25.13
N TYR A 132 19.82 -33.16 24.44
CA TYR A 132 18.79 -32.12 24.27
C TYR A 132 17.93 -31.93 25.53
N LEU A 133 17.73 -32.97 26.32
CA LEU A 133 16.90 -32.90 27.54
C LEU A 133 17.60 -32.12 28.67
N ALA A 134 18.93 -32.16 28.72
CA ALA A 134 19.73 -31.46 29.73
C ALA A 134 19.73 -29.93 29.53
N SER A 135 19.62 -29.47 28.28
CA SER A 135 19.56 -28.04 27.95
C SER A 135 18.19 -27.41 28.25
N SER A 136 17.11 -28.19 28.14
CA SER A 136 15.74 -27.67 28.33
C SER A 136 15.37 -27.38 29.79
N MET A 137 16.10 -27.93 30.77
CA MET A 137 15.77 -27.75 32.19
C MET A 137 16.46 -26.56 32.85
N LYS A 138 17.09 -25.67 32.07
CA LYS A 138 17.91 -24.57 32.61
C LYS A 138 17.49 -23.19 32.14
N LEU A 139 16.20 -22.97 31.89
CA LEU A 139 15.65 -21.62 31.68
C LEU A 139 14.22 -21.52 32.23
N ASP A 140 14.08 -21.73 33.53
CA ASP A 140 12.98 -21.15 34.30
C ASP A 140 13.59 -20.58 35.58
N LEU A 141 13.49 -19.25 35.74
CA LEU A 141 13.50 -18.48 37.00
C LEU A 141 13.94 -17.03 36.74
N VAL A 142 13.09 -16.20 36.12
CA VAL A 142 12.96 -14.78 36.53
C VAL A 142 11.49 -14.35 36.39
N SER A 143 10.97 -14.03 37.56
CA SER A 143 9.69 -13.42 37.94
C SER A 143 9.04 -12.43 36.96
N GLU A 144 7.74 -12.62 36.79
CA GLU A 144 6.77 -11.57 36.46
C GLU A 144 6.88 -10.38 37.41
N SER A 145 6.97 -9.16 36.88
CA SER A 145 6.10 -8.04 37.26
C SER A 145 6.53 -6.75 36.56
N SER A 146 5.73 -6.26 35.61
CA SER A 146 5.24 -4.87 35.56
C SER A 146 4.70 -4.55 34.17
N LYS A 147 3.38 -4.50 34.04
CA LYS A 147 2.74 -3.81 32.91
C LYS A 147 2.92 -2.31 33.17
N PRO A 148 3.37 -1.49 32.21
CA PRO A 148 3.37 -0.05 32.41
C PRO A 148 1.92 0.46 32.34
N ASN A 149 1.44 1.01 33.45
CA ASN A 149 0.19 1.77 33.51
C ASN A 149 0.37 3.06 32.70
N PHE A 150 -0.14 3.08 31.47
CA PHE A 150 -0.18 4.29 30.65
C PHE A 150 -1.43 5.09 31.02
N GLU A 151 -1.29 6.01 31.97
CA GLU A 151 -2.36 6.91 32.39
C GLU A 151 -2.44 8.09 31.39
N PHE A 152 -3.46 8.07 30.53
CA PHE A 152 -3.76 9.19 29.64
C PHE A 152 -4.26 10.36 30.49
N ASN A 153 -3.40 11.35 30.73
CA ASN A 153 -3.79 12.60 31.36
C ASN A 153 -4.59 13.47 30.36
N ILE A 154 -5.87 13.13 30.18
CA ILE A 154 -6.80 13.93 29.39
C ILE A 154 -7.29 15.06 30.28
N LYS A 155 -6.87 16.30 29.98
CA LYS A 155 -7.43 17.49 30.63
C LYS A 155 -8.94 17.55 30.33
N PRO A 156 -9.81 17.67 31.35
CA PRO A 156 -11.24 17.80 31.11
C PRO A 156 -11.53 19.09 30.33
N LEU A 157 -12.45 18.99 29.36
CA LEU A 157 -12.93 20.14 28.60
C LEU A 157 -13.62 21.15 29.55
N PRO A 158 -13.40 22.46 29.36
CA PRO A 158 -14.08 23.46 30.18
C PRO A 158 -15.59 23.44 29.89
N SER A 159 -16.39 23.46 30.96
CA SER A 159 -17.86 23.31 30.91
C SER A 159 -18.62 24.58 30.51
N LYS A 160 -17.94 25.68 30.19
CA LYS A 160 -18.57 26.92 29.74
C LYS A 160 -17.60 27.78 28.93
N ILE A 161 -18.01 28.15 27.73
CA ILE A 161 -17.38 29.21 26.95
C ILE A 161 -18.01 30.52 27.44
N THR A 162 -17.31 31.25 28.31
CA THR A 162 -17.70 32.62 28.64
C THR A 162 -17.39 33.50 27.44
N ILE A 163 -18.41 34.00 26.76
CA ILE A 163 -18.26 34.98 25.68
C ILE A 163 -18.18 36.37 26.33
N ASP A 164 -17.01 36.70 26.86
CA ASP A 164 -16.73 38.06 27.30
C ASP A 164 -16.42 38.91 26.06
N GLY A 165 -17.45 39.57 25.54
CA GLY A 165 -17.30 40.51 24.43
C GLY A 165 -18.52 40.75 23.55
N LEU A 166 -19.75 40.42 23.97
CA LEU A 166 -20.95 40.78 23.22
C LEU A 166 -21.55 42.09 23.76
N PRO A 167 -21.84 43.10 22.92
CA PRO A 167 -22.37 44.38 23.37
C PRO A 167 -23.76 44.24 24.00
N PRO A 168 -24.10 45.06 25.02
CA PRO A 168 -25.33 44.93 25.82
C PRO A 168 -26.62 45.37 25.10
N SER A 169 -26.76 45.18 23.78
CA SER A 169 -27.93 45.65 23.01
C SER A 169 -28.97 44.56 22.69
N VAL A 170 -28.85 43.35 23.24
CA VAL A 170 -29.79 42.23 22.99
C VAL A 170 -30.32 41.61 24.31
N ALA A 171 -30.30 42.39 25.38
CA ALA A 171 -31.02 42.06 26.61
C ALA A 171 -32.12 43.10 26.83
N SER A 172 -33.18 43.01 26.03
CA SER A 172 -34.49 43.56 26.37
C SER A 172 -35.53 42.50 26.05
N GLU A 173 -36.15 42.05 27.12
CA GLU A 173 -37.34 41.20 27.22
C GLU A 173 -38.45 41.75 26.30
N ASP A 174 -39.13 40.86 25.57
CA ASP A 174 -40.59 40.87 25.34
C ASP A 174 -41.00 39.77 24.34
N PHE A 175 -41.88 38.88 24.83
CA PHE A 175 -42.63 37.77 24.19
C PHE A 175 -41.95 36.45 23.84
#